data_AF-A0A948RDS4-F1
#
_entry.id   AF-A0A948RDS4-F1
#
_cell.length_a   1.000
_cell.length_b   1.000
_cell.length_c   1.000
_cell.angle_alpha   90.00
_cell.angle_beta   90.00
_cell.angle_gamma   90.00
#
_symmetry.space_group_name_H-M   'P 1'
#
loop_
_entity.id
_entity.type
_entity.pdbx_description
1 polymer ?
#
loop_
_entity_poly.entity_id
_entity_poly.type
_entity_poly.pdbx_seq_one_letter_code
_entity_poly.pdbx_strand_id
1 'polypeptide(L)'
;MHRISTLWKANTIAFISSFCVMVIELIAARLLAPHIGVSLYTWTSIIGIILAGIALGNYLGGKIADRYPSPLLLATMFFVGAALTITILPAIRIVTSDDWFGELPIIWNFMFKTSCIFLLPAIVLSMVSPMVIKLTLADLGKTGGVVGTIYACSTAGAILGTFMTGFYFILWFGTNMIVWLVAIALFLTGVLAWFVWKVPGRWSLSVKNILAWTVMIEMVLASLVLFQFRESWQENYTRESNYFAIRIFDGENNIKVLALDHLV
;
A
#
# COMPACT_ATOMS: atom_id res chain seq x y z
N MET A 1 -16.12 27.40 14.11
CA MET A 1 -14.71 26.96 14.03
C MET A 1 -14.54 25.43 13.97
N HIS A 2 -15.33 24.62 14.69
CA HIS A 2 -15.15 23.16 14.76
C HIS A 2 -15.29 22.40 13.41
N ARG A 3 -16.09 22.91 12.45
CA ARG A 3 -16.33 22.29 11.13
C ARG A 3 -15.15 22.40 10.17
N ILE A 4 -14.46 23.55 10.16
CA ILE A 4 -13.31 23.81 9.28
C ILE A 4 -12.12 22.96 9.70
N SER A 5 -11.88 22.82 11.01
CA SER A 5 -10.82 21.97 11.53
C SER A 5 -11.00 20.49 11.21
N THR A 6 -12.24 20.01 11.06
CA THR A 6 -12.50 18.60 10.71
C THR A 6 -12.30 18.35 9.21
N LEU A 7 -12.68 19.30 8.35
CA LEU A 7 -12.50 19.20 6.90
C LEU A 7 -11.03 19.16 6.47
N TRP A 8 -10.18 20.04 7.04
CA TRP A 8 -8.75 20.03 6.74
C TRP A 8 -8.07 18.70 7.12
N LYS A 9 -8.50 18.11 8.24
CA LYS A 9 -7.98 16.81 8.69
C LYS A 9 -8.45 15.67 7.77
N ALA A 10 -9.72 15.66 7.41
CA ALA A 10 -10.27 14.69 6.44
C ALA A 10 -9.54 14.76 5.10
N ASN A 11 -9.33 15.97 4.57
CA ASN A 11 -8.60 16.20 3.32
C ASN A 11 -7.16 15.69 3.40
N THR A 12 -6.46 15.94 4.52
CA THR A 12 -5.08 15.48 4.73
C THR A 12 -5.01 13.95 4.76
N ILE A 13 -5.93 13.30 5.47
CA ILE A 13 -6.00 11.83 5.55
C ILE A 13 -6.30 11.22 4.18
N ALA A 14 -7.27 11.78 3.44
CA ALA A 14 -7.60 11.33 2.09
C ALA A 14 -6.43 11.52 1.12
N PHE A 15 -5.73 12.66 1.21
CA PHE A 15 -4.53 12.94 0.44
C PHE A 15 -3.44 11.90 0.70
N ILE A 16 -3.08 11.64 1.96
CA ILE A 16 -2.01 10.70 2.31
C ILE A 16 -2.38 9.27 1.91
N SER A 17 -3.63 8.85 2.14
CA SER A 17 -4.11 7.53 1.74
C SER A 17 -3.96 7.31 0.23
N SER A 18 -4.46 8.25 -0.59
CA SER A 18 -4.36 8.14 -2.05
C SER A 18 -2.93 8.29 -2.57
N PHE A 19 -2.12 9.12 -1.93
CA PHE A 19 -0.68 9.20 -2.20
C PHE A 19 -0.01 7.83 -2.00
N CYS A 20 -0.23 7.17 -0.87
CA CYS A 20 0.34 5.86 -0.57
C CYS A 20 -0.15 4.76 -1.52
N VAL A 21 -1.44 4.74 -1.89
CA VAL A 21 -1.97 3.78 -2.87
C VAL A 21 -1.24 3.91 -4.21
N MET A 22 -1.08 5.13 -4.72
CA MET A 22 -0.37 5.35 -6.00
C MET A 22 1.12 5.05 -5.92
N VAL A 23 1.77 5.32 -4.77
CA VAL A 23 3.17 4.93 -4.55
C VAL A 23 3.31 3.41 -4.63
N ILE A 24 2.42 2.66 -3.96
CA ILE A 24 2.39 1.19 -4.00
C ILE A 24 2.20 0.69 -5.44
N GLU A 25 1.28 1.30 -6.20
CA GLU A 25 1.04 0.94 -7.59
C GLU A 25 2.28 1.11 -8.48
N LEU A 26 2.99 2.24 -8.36
CA LEU A 26 4.17 2.48 -9.18
C LEU A 26 5.36 1.59 -8.80
N ILE A 27 5.57 1.33 -7.51
CA ILE A 27 6.66 0.43 -7.09
C ILE A 27 6.34 -1.03 -7.39
N ALA A 28 5.07 -1.43 -7.48
CA ALA A 28 4.67 -2.80 -7.81
C ALA A 28 5.31 -3.29 -9.11
N ALA A 29 5.35 -2.45 -10.14
CA ALA A 29 5.97 -2.78 -11.43
C ALA A 29 7.47 -3.08 -11.29
N ARG A 30 8.16 -2.29 -10.46
CA ARG A 30 9.60 -2.48 -10.21
C ARG A 30 9.89 -3.66 -9.30
N LEU A 31 9.03 -3.94 -8.34
CA LEU A 31 9.14 -5.07 -7.43
C LEU A 31 8.89 -6.40 -8.14
N LEU A 32 7.99 -6.41 -9.14
CA LEU A 32 7.66 -7.60 -9.93
C LEU A 32 8.59 -7.82 -11.13
N ALA A 33 9.19 -6.76 -11.69
CA ALA A 33 10.06 -6.84 -12.86
C ALA A 33 11.15 -7.93 -12.79
N PRO A 34 11.87 -8.13 -11.66
CA PRO A 34 12.92 -9.14 -11.58
C PRO A 34 12.42 -10.58 -11.57
N HIS A 35 11.11 -10.78 -11.35
CA HIS A 35 10.51 -12.10 -11.14
C HIS A 35 9.65 -12.55 -12.31
N ILE A 36 8.94 -11.62 -12.94
CA ILE A 36 8.01 -11.91 -14.04
C ILE A 36 8.26 -11.07 -15.29
N GLY A 37 9.29 -10.22 -15.29
CA GLY A 37 9.67 -9.39 -16.42
C GLY A 37 8.85 -8.11 -16.58
N VAL A 38 9.32 -7.22 -17.46
CA VAL A 38 8.67 -5.95 -17.77
C VAL A 38 7.95 -6.09 -19.11
N SER A 39 6.65 -6.35 -19.08
CA SER A 39 5.81 -6.51 -20.28
C SER A 39 4.51 -5.73 -20.18
N LEU A 40 3.80 -5.58 -21.30
CA LEU A 40 2.43 -5.03 -21.30
C LEU A 40 1.50 -5.84 -20.40
N TYR A 41 1.70 -7.15 -20.28
CA TYR A 41 0.89 -8.03 -19.42
C TYR A 41 1.13 -7.75 -17.94
N THR A 42 2.38 -7.48 -17.54
CA THR A 42 2.74 -7.12 -16.17
C THR A 42 2.07 -5.81 -15.77
N TRP A 43 2.22 -4.77 -16.59
CA TRP A 43 1.61 -3.45 -16.35
C TRP A 43 0.09 -3.49 -16.33
N THR A 44 -0.52 -4.18 -17.29
CA THR A 44 -1.99 -4.32 -17.37
C THR A 44 -2.52 -5.05 -16.13
N SER A 45 -1.81 -6.08 -15.66
CA SER A 45 -2.19 -6.83 -14.46
C SER A 45 -2.13 -5.95 -13.21
N ILE A 46 -1.05 -5.17 -13.03
CA ILE A 46 -0.89 -4.27 -11.87
C ILE A 46 -2.01 -3.23 -11.82
N ILE A 47 -2.21 -2.49 -12.91
CA ILE A 47 -3.24 -1.45 -12.99
C ILE A 47 -4.63 -2.09 -12.79
N GLY A 48 -4.91 -3.20 -13.47
CA GLY A 48 -6.20 -3.90 -13.35
C GLY A 48 -6.51 -4.36 -11.93
N ILE A 49 -5.54 -4.96 -11.24
CA ILE A 49 -5.72 -5.47 -9.87
C ILE A 49 -5.82 -4.33 -8.85
N ILE A 50 -5.04 -3.27 -9.00
CA ILE A 50 -5.12 -2.13 -8.08
C ILE A 50 -6.44 -1.37 -8.29
N LEU A 51 -6.88 -1.16 -9.52
CA LEU A 51 -8.20 -0.58 -9.79
C LEU A 51 -9.34 -1.47 -9.28
N ALA A 52 -9.23 -2.80 -9.44
CA ALA A 52 -10.19 -3.74 -8.86
C ALA A 52 -10.22 -3.65 -7.32
N GLY A 53 -9.04 -3.55 -6.70
CA GLY A 53 -8.91 -3.32 -5.26
C GLY A 53 -9.52 -1.99 -4.82
N ILE A 54 -9.32 -0.92 -5.60
CA ILE A 54 -9.93 0.39 -5.36
C ILE A 54 -11.46 0.30 -5.45
N ALA A 55 -12.00 -0.33 -6.49
CA ALA A 55 -13.43 -0.50 -6.67
C ALA A 55 -14.06 -1.32 -5.52
N LEU A 56 -13.47 -2.47 -5.19
CA LEU A 56 -13.93 -3.33 -4.10
C LEU A 56 -13.79 -2.64 -2.74
N GLY A 57 -12.66 -1.97 -2.49
CA GLY A 57 -12.40 -1.21 -1.26
C GLY A 57 -13.39 -0.05 -1.08
N ASN A 58 -13.69 0.71 -2.14
CA ASN A 58 -14.69 1.77 -2.09
C ASN A 58 -16.09 1.22 -1.80
N TYR A 59 -16.47 0.11 -2.44
CA TYR A 59 -17.77 -0.53 -2.20
C TYR A 59 -17.91 -1.07 -0.77
N LEU A 60 -16.95 -1.87 -0.33
CA LEU A 60 -16.94 -2.46 1.01
C LEU A 60 -16.78 -1.37 2.08
N GLY A 61 -15.90 -0.41 1.86
CA GLY A 61 -15.67 0.72 2.74
C GLY A 61 -16.92 1.57 2.90
N GLY A 62 -17.68 1.83 1.82
CA GLY A 62 -18.98 2.50 1.87
C GLY A 62 -19.99 1.74 2.72
N LYS A 63 -20.14 0.44 2.48
CA LYS A 63 -21.07 -0.41 3.25
C LYS A 63 -20.72 -0.48 4.73
N ILE A 64 -19.42 -0.55 5.06
CA ILE A 64 -18.95 -0.59 6.44
C ILE A 64 -19.12 0.80 7.09
N ALA A 65 -18.79 1.88 6.38
CA ALA A 65 -18.93 3.25 6.87
C ALA A 65 -20.39 3.59 7.17
N ASP A 66 -21.34 3.15 6.36
CA ASP A 66 -22.76 3.34 6.60
C ASP A 66 -23.26 2.59 7.86
N ARG A 67 -22.70 1.41 8.13
CA ARG A 67 -23.11 0.59 9.28
C ARG A 67 -22.43 1.00 10.58
N TYR A 68 -21.14 1.32 10.53
CA TYR A 68 -20.28 1.59 11.69
C TYR A 68 -19.34 2.78 11.44
N PRO A 69 -19.84 4.02 11.36
CA PRO A 69 -19.00 5.19 11.19
C PRO A 69 -18.19 5.42 12.47
N SER A 70 -16.94 4.96 12.48
CA SER A 70 -16.07 5.03 13.66
C SER A 70 -14.66 5.49 13.32
N PRO A 71 -14.13 6.50 14.04
CA PRO A 71 -12.73 6.90 13.94
C PRO A 71 -11.73 5.78 14.28
N LEU A 72 -12.12 4.86 15.17
CA LEU A 72 -11.33 3.68 15.48
C LEU A 72 -11.16 2.82 14.24
N LEU A 73 -12.25 2.57 13.52
CA LEU A 73 -12.23 1.73 12.34
C LEU A 73 -11.36 2.35 11.24
N LEU A 74 -11.42 3.68 11.08
CA LEU A 74 -10.52 4.42 10.19
C LEU A 74 -9.04 4.21 10.57
N ALA A 75 -8.69 4.35 11.86
CA ALA A 75 -7.34 4.10 12.34
C ALA A 75 -6.92 2.63 12.11
N THR A 76 -7.81 1.66 12.37
CA THR A 76 -7.57 0.24 12.11
C THR A 76 -7.34 -0.05 10.63
N MET A 77 -8.04 0.62 9.70
CA MET A 77 -7.78 0.49 8.27
C MET A 77 -6.36 0.94 7.90
N PHE A 78 -5.86 2.01 8.51
CA PHE A 78 -4.47 2.46 8.30
C PHE A 78 -3.44 1.50 8.89
N PHE A 79 -3.69 0.98 10.09
CA PHE A 79 -2.84 -0.04 10.73
C PHE A 79 -2.78 -1.32 9.89
N VAL A 80 -3.94 -1.90 9.56
CA VAL A 80 -4.01 -3.07 8.69
C VAL A 80 -3.36 -2.78 7.33
N GLY A 81 -3.57 -1.59 6.76
CA GLY A 81 -2.90 -1.16 5.53
C GLY A 81 -1.38 -1.09 5.64
N ALA A 82 -0.84 -0.58 6.76
CA ALA A 82 0.59 -0.56 7.04
C ALA A 82 1.16 -1.98 7.18
N ALA A 83 0.49 -2.84 7.94
CA ALA A 83 0.87 -4.24 8.11
C ALA A 83 0.90 -4.97 6.76
N LEU A 84 -0.15 -4.83 5.95
CA LEU A 84 -0.24 -5.43 4.62
C LEU A 84 0.85 -4.90 3.68
N THR A 85 1.17 -3.61 3.76
CA THR A 85 2.26 -3.01 2.99
C THR A 85 3.61 -3.65 3.35
N ILE A 86 3.89 -3.86 4.63
CA ILE A 86 5.12 -4.55 5.09
C ILE A 86 5.18 -5.98 4.54
N THR A 87 4.03 -6.66 4.43
CA THR A 87 3.98 -8.03 3.91
C THR A 87 4.20 -8.14 2.40
N ILE A 88 4.25 -7.04 1.65
CA ILE A 88 4.49 -7.07 0.19
C ILE A 88 5.83 -7.74 -0.14
N LEU A 89 6.91 -7.37 0.55
CA LEU A 89 8.25 -7.92 0.30
C LEU A 89 8.34 -9.44 0.51
N PRO A 90 7.91 -10.01 1.66
CA PRO A 90 7.88 -11.46 1.82
C PRO A 90 6.87 -12.14 0.88
N ALA A 91 5.73 -11.53 0.62
CA ALA A 91 4.73 -12.08 -0.30
C ALA A 91 5.29 -12.24 -1.72
N ILE A 92 6.05 -11.26 -2.22
CA ILE A 92 6.73 -11.38 -3.51
C ILE A 92 7.64 -12.61 -3.51
N ARG A 93 8.48 -12.81 -2.49
CA ARG A 93 9.38 -13.96 -2.43
C ARG A 93 8.61 -15.28 -2.47
N ILE A 94 7.57 -15.43 -1.65
CA ILE A 94 6.79 -16.67 -1.55
C ILE A 94 6.04 -16.96 -2.86
N VAL A 95 5.39 -15.94 -3.42
CA VAL A 95 4.54 -16.09 -4.62
C VAL A 95 5.37 -16.26 -5.90
N THR A 96 6.64 -15.83 -5.89
CA THR A 96 7.53 -15.93 -7.06
C THR A 96 8.59 -17.02 -6.95
N SER A 97 8.91 -17.52 -5.74
CA SER A 97 9.86 -18.63 -5.56
C SER A 97 9.26 -19.96 -5.99
N ASP A 98 7.97 -20.14 -5.75
CA ASP A 98 7.28 -21.37 -6.03
C ASP A 98 6.44 -21.22 -7.30
N ASP A 99 6.37 -22.28 -8.10
CA ASP A 99 5.66 -22.24 -9.38
C ASP A 99 4.15 -22.48 -9.23
N TRP A 100 3.52 -21.83 -8.24
CA TRP A 100 2.11 -22.01 -7.86
C TRP A 100 1.14 -21.86 -9.04
N PHE A 101 1.53 -21.10 -10.06
CA PHE A 101 0.75 -20.79 -11.25
C PHE A 101 1.49 -21.12 -12.56
N GLY A 102 2.60 -21.87 -12.50
CA GLY A 102 3.48 -22.14 -13.64
C GLY A 102 2.81 -22.83 -14.82
N GLU A 103 1.83 -23.67 -14.54
CA GLU A 103 1.06 -24.40 -15.55
C GLU A 103 0.04 -23.53 -16.30
N LEU A 104 -0.23 -22.31 -15.81
CA LEU A 104 -1.17 -21.39 -16.44
C LEU A 104 -0.51 -20.60 -17.59
N PRO A 105 -1.31 -20.16 -18.58
CA PRO A 105 -0.83 -19.20 -19.57
C PRO A 105 -0.28 -17.94 -18.91
N ILE A 106 0.75 -17.34 -19.52
CA ILE A 106 1.55 -16.25 -18.93
C ILE A 106 0.70 -15.09 -18.38
N ILE A 107 -0.40 -14.77 -19.08
CA ILE A 107 -1.35 -13.71 -18.70
C ILE A 107 -2.01 -14.01 -17.35
N TRP A 108 -2.52 -15.24 -17.19
CA TRP A 108 -3.20 -15.66 -15.96
C TRP A 108 -2.21 -15.82 -14.81
N ASN A 109 -1.02 -16.35 -15.08
CA ASN A 109 0.06 -16.45 -14.08
C ASN A 109 0.38 -15.07 -13.47
N PHE A 110 0.64 -14.07 -14.32
CA PHE A 110 0.97 -12.71 -13.85
C PHE A 110 -0.17 -12.07 -13.08
N MET A 111 -1.40 -12.23 -13.57
CA MET A 111 -2.58 -11.67 -12.92
C MET A 111 -2.80 -12.27 -11.53
N PHE A 112 -2.69 -13.59 -11.37
CA PHE A 112 -2.85 -14.24 -10.06
C PHE A 112 -1.72 -13.89 -9.09
N LYS A 113 -0.46 -13.90 -9.53
CA LYS A 113 0.67 -13.48 -8.69
C LYS A 113 0.50 -12.04 -8.21
N THR A 114 0.14 -11.13 -9.11
CA THR A 114 -0.12 -9.72 -8.77
C THR A 114 -1.31 -9.59 -7.81
N SER A 115 -2.37 -10.37 -8.02
CA SER A 115 -3.55 -10.40 -7.14
C SER A 115 -3.20 -10.81 -5.71
N CYS A 116 -2.42 -11.89 -5.54
CA CYS A 116 -2.02 -12.39 -4.23
C CYS A 116 -1.23 -11.35 -3.42
N ILE A 117 -0.47 -10.48 -4.10
CA ILE A 117 0.42 -9.52 -3.45
C ILE A 117 -0.28 -8.17 -3.20
N PHE A 118 -0.96 -7.62 -4.20
CA PHE A 118 -1.39 -6.20 -4.16
C PHE A 118 -2.90 -6.00 -3.95
N LEU A 119 -3.73 -7.02 -4.17
CA LEU A 119 -5.18 -6.87 -4.09
C LEU A 119 -5.64 -6.50 -2.67
N LEU A 120 -5.17 -7.23 -1.66
CA LEU A 120 -5.59 -7.02 -0.28
C LEU A 120 -5.14 -5.65 0.29
N PRO A 121 -3.86 -5.22 0.12
CA PRO A 121 -3.47 -3.86 0.47
C PRO A 121 -4.32 -2.79 -0.23
N ALA A 122 -4.57 -2.95 -1.54
CA ALA A 122 -5.35 -1.98 -2.31
C ALA A 122 -6.80 -1.87 -1.82
N ILE A 123 -7.45 -3.00 -1.49
CA ILE A 123 -8.80 -3.03 -0.90
C ILE A 123 -8.83 -2.26 0.41
N VAL A 124 -7.95 -2.59 1.36
CA VAL A 124 -7.99 -1.99 2.70
C VAL A 124 -7.72 -0.49 2.65
N LEU A 125 -6.73 -0.05 1.88
CA LEU A 125 -6.41 1.37 1.76
C LEU A 125 -7.52 2.15 1.05
N SER A 126 -8.23 1.54 0.11
CA SER A 126 -9.32 2.21 -0.61
C SER A 126 -10.62 2.28 0.20
N MET A 127 -10.77 1.49 1.26
CA MET A 127 -11.89 1.64 2.21
C MET A 127 -11.82 2.97 3.00
N VAL A 128 -10.65 3.62 3.04
CA VAL A 128 -10.43 4.86 3.79
C VAL A 128 -11.28 6.02 3.25
N SER A 129 -11.34 6.20 1.93
CA SER A 129 -12.05 7.32 1.29
C SER A 129 -13.54 7.41 1.69
N PRO A 130 -14.37 6.36 1.52
CA PRO A 130 -15.76 6.39 1.96
C PRO A 130 -15.91 6.53 3.48
N MET A 131 -15.00 5.98 4.28
CA MET A 131 -15.00 6.14 5.74
C MET A 131 -14.77 7.59 6.15
N VAL A 132 -13.78 8.26 5.55
CA VAL A 132 -13.47 9.67 5.79
C VAL A 132 -14.63 10.57 5.37
N ILE A 133 -15.24 10.30 4.21
CA ILE A 133 -16.43 11.02 3.74
C ILE A 133 -17.55 10.88 4.77
N LYS A 134 -17.87 9.65 5.20
CA LYS A 134 -18.97 9.40 6.15
C LYS A 134 -18.75 10.07 7.49
N LEU A 135 -17.52 10.04 8.03
CA LEU A 135 -17.18 10.70 9.29
C LEU A 135 -17.23 12.23 9.22
N THR A 136 -17.14 12.80 8.01
CA THR A 136 -17.12 14.25 7.78
C THR A 136 -18.51 14.80 7.42
N LEU A 137 -19.41 13.96 6.91
CA LEU A 137 -20.78 14.35 6.58
C LEU A 137 -21.64 14.48 7.84
N ALA A 138 -22.05 15.72 8.14
CA ALA A 138 -22.93 16.03 9.27
C ALA A 138 -24.35 16.46 8.83
N ASP A 139 -24.54 16.86 7.57
CA ASP A 139 -25.77 17.53 7.13
C ASP A 139 -26.02 17.30 5.63
N LEU A 140 -27.23 16.87 5.27
CA LEU A 140 -27.61 16.42 3.92
C LEU A 140 -27.51 17.55 2.88
N GLY A 141 -27.73 18.81 3.28
CA GLY A 141 -27.77 19.96 2.37
C GLY A 141 -26.42 20.46 1.84
N LYS A 142 -25.28 20.02 2.41
CA LYS A 142 -23.92 20.40 1.95
C LYS A 142 -23.06 19.19 1.56
N THR A 143 -23.69 18.05 1.33
CA THR A 143 -23.03 16.77 1.08
C THR A 143 -22.14 16.81 -0.17
N GLY A 144 -22.64 17.36 -1.29
CA GLY A 144 -21.91 17.37 -2.55
C GLY A 144 -20.56 18.11 -2.51
N GLY A 145 -20.53 19.31 -1.91
CA GLY A 145 -19.30 20.11 -1.82
C GLY A 145 -18.23 19.49 -0.93
N VAL A 146 -18.62 18.86 0.18
CA VAL A 146 -17.69 18.16 1.09
C VAL A 146 -17.09 16.94 0.39
N VAL A 147 -17.94 16.12 -0.23
CA VAL A 147 -17.52 14.93 -0.99
C VAL A 147 -16.56 15.33 -2.12
N GLY A 148 -16.94 16.34 -2.92
CA GLY A 148 -16.10 16.83 -4.02
C GLY A 148 -14.74 17.35 -3.55
N THR A 149 -14.68 18.06 -2.42
CA THR A 149 -13.41 18.57 -1.87
C THR A 149 -12.49 17.44 -1.39
N ILE A 150 -13.05 16.42 -0.73
CA ILE A 150 -12.28 15.25 -0.28
C ILE A 150 -11.75 14.47 -1.48
N TYR A 151 -12.58 14.25 -2.51
CA TYR A 151 -12.14 13.62 -3.76
C TYR A 151 -11.06 14.43 -4.45
N ALA A 152 -11.20 15.75 -4.56
CA ALA A 152 -10.17 16.60 -5.17
C ALA A 152 -8.83 16.49 -4.44
N CYS A 153 -8.83 16.47 -3.09
CA CYS A 153 -7.61 16.28 -2.30
C CYS A 153 -7.02 14.87 -2.45
N SER A 154 -7.88 13.85 -2.49
CA SER A 154 -7.48 12.46 -2.75
C SER A 154 -6.81 12.32 -4.12
N THR A 155 -7.42 12.87 -5.19
CA THR A 155 -6.85 12.88 -6.53
C THR A 155 -5.54 13.67 -6.59
N ALA A 156 -5.45 14.82 -5.92
CA ALA A 156 -4.20 15.58 -5.82
C ALA A 156 -3.09 14.76 -5.14
N GLY A 157 -3.41 14.04 -4.08
CA GLY A 157 -2.50 13.11 -3.40
C GLY A 157 -2.04 11.98 -4.33
N ALA A 158 -2.97 11.38 -5.08
CA ALA A 158 -2.66 10.36 -6.07
C ALA A 158 -1.69 10.89 -7.15
N ILE A 159 -1.98 12.04 -7.75
CA ILE A 159 -1.11 12.67 -8.77
C ILE A 159 0.29 12.94 -8.21
N LEU A 160 0.37 13.54 -7.01
CA LEU A 160 1.66 13.80 -6.37
C LEU A 160 2.40 12.51 -6.02
N GLY A 161 1.69 11.47 -5.57
CA GLY A 161 2.26 10.15 -5.32
C GLY A 161 2.88 9.55 -6.58
N THR A 162 2.17 9.60 -7.70
CA THR A 162 2.65 9.12 -9.00
C THR A 162 3.92 9.86 -9.44
N PHE A 163 3.91 11.20 -9.45
CA PHE A 163 5.08 11.98 -9.88
C PHE A 163 6.26 11.87 -8.92
N MET A 164 6.03 11.93 -7.61
CA MET A 164 7.10 11.77 -6.61
C MET A 164 7.72 10.39 -6.71
N THR A 165 6.91 9.34 -6.89
CA THR A 165 7.43 7.97 -7.00
C THR A 165 8.24 7.78 -8.26
N GLY A 166 7.67 8.17 -9.41
CA GLY A 166 8.30 7.98 -10.72
C GLY A 166 9.56 8.82 -10.93
N PHE A 167 9.61 10.05 -10.41
CA PHE A 167 10.73 10.96 -10.66
C PHE A 167 11.76 11.04 -9.54
N TYR A 168 11.39 10.77 -8.28
CA TYR A 168 12.27 11.03 -7.14
C TYR A 168 12.46 9.81 -6.24
N PHE A 169 11.37 9.19 -5.76
CA PHE A 169 11.50 8.18 -4.71
C PHE A 169 12.26 6.95 -5.16
N ILE A 170 11.96 6.43 -6.36
CA ILE A 170 12.66 5.26 -6.90
C ILE A 170 14.16 5.55 -7.03
N LEU A 171 14.53 6.77 -7.43
CA LEU A 171 15.93 7.17 -7.61
C LEU A 171 16.67 7.36 -6.28
N TRP A 172 16.01 7.94 -5.27
CA TRP A 172 16.66 8.31 -4.00
C TRP A 172 16.70 7.19 -2.98
N PHE A 173 15.64 6.38 -2.91
CA PHE A 173 15.44 5.43 -1.82
C PHE A 173 15.52 3.97 -2.29
N GLY A 174 15.33 3.69 -3.58
CA GLY A 174 15.15 2.33 -4.09
C GLY A 174 13.78 1.75 -3.72
N THR A 175 13.39 0.66 -4.36
CA THR A 175 12.01 0.15 -4.29
C THR A 175 11.65 -0.42 -2.90
N ASN A 176 12.57 -1.17 -2.31
CA ASN A 176 12.38 -1.81 -1.01
C ASN A 176 12.21 -0.81 0.13
N MET A 177 13.00 0.28 0.13
CA MET A 177 12.90 1.31 1.17
C MET A 177 11.58 2.07 1.07
N ILE A 178 11.04 2.28 -0.13
CA ILE A 178 9.74 2.95 -0.32
C ILE A 178 8.62 2.15 0.35
N VAL A 179 8.65 0.81 0.30
CA VAL A 179 7.66 -0.04 0.99
C VAL A 179 7.63 0.29 2.49
N TRP A 180 8.80 0.38 3.12
CA TRP A 180 8.91 0.74 4.54
C TRP A 180 8.46 2.17 4.82
N LEU A 181 8.84 3.12 3.98
CA LEU A 181 8.41 4.53 4.12
C LEU A 181 6.90 4.67 4.01
N VAL A 182 6.25 3.96 3.08
CA VAL A 182 4.80 3.94 2.93
C VAL A 182 4.14 3.30 4.15
N ALA A 183 4.66 2.16 4.63
CA ALA A 183 4.15 1.52 5.83
C ALA A 183 4.22 2.46 7.06
N ILE A 184 5.34 3.15 7.25
CA ILE A 184 5.50 4.15 8.32
C ILE A 184 4.53 5.32 8.15
N ALA A 185 4.39 5.84 6.93
CA ALA A 185 3.46 6.93 6.64
C ALA A 185 2.00 6.54 6.95
N LEU A 186 1.60 5.32 6.58
CA LEU A 186 0.28 4.76 6.89
C LEU A 186 0.09 4.58 8.40
N PHE A 187 1.08 4.02 9.09
CA PHE A 187 1.06 3.86 10.54
C PHE A 187 0.87 5.20 11.27
N LEU A 188 1.68 6.20 10.93
CA LEU A 188 1.59 7.55 11.49
C LEU A 188 0.23 8.19 11.18
N THR A 189 -0.32 7.95 9.99
CA THR A 189 -1.64 8.46 9.62
C THR A 189 -2.75 7.78 10.44
N GLY A 190 -2.63 6.48 10.73
CA GLY A 190 -3.53 5.77 11.66
C GLY A 190 -3.49 6.35 13.07
N VAL A 191 -2.28 6.63 13.59
CA VAL A 191 -2.09 7.31 14.88
C VAL A 191 -2.71 8.72 14.87
N LEU A 192 -2.50 9.49 13.80
CA LEU A 192 -3.11 10.82 13.66
C LEU A 192 -4.63 10.74 13.61
N ALA A 193 -5.20 9.84 12.83
CA ALA A 193 -6.64 9.63 12.71
C ALA A 193 -7.28 9.33 14.08
N TRP A 194 -6.59 8.54 14.90
CA TRP A 194 -6.99 8.22 16.27
C TRP A 194 -7.04 9.46 17.19
N PHE A 195 -6.00 10.29 17.19
CA PHE A 195 -5.95 11.50 18.03
C PHE A 195 -6.90 12.60 17.57
N VAL A 196 -7.15 12.66 16.25
CA VAL A 196 -7.95 13.70 15.62
C VAL A 196 -9.43 13.60 15.97
N TRP A 197 -9.97 12.38 16.03
CA TRP A 197 -11.38 12.13 16.33
C TRP A 197 -11.47 11.38 17.66
N LYS A 198 -11.67 12.14 18.75
CA LYS A 198 -11.79 11.57 20.10
C LYS A 198 -12.93 10.54 20.17
N VAL A 199 -12.58 9.33 20.58
CA VAL A 199 -13.54 8.25 20.88
C VAL A 199 -14.31 8.60 22.17
N PRO A 200 -15.66 8.48 22.21
CA PRO A 200 -16.43 8.73 23.42
C PRO A 200 -16.00 7.80 24.56
N GLY A 201 -15.85 8.38 25.77
CA GLY A 201 -15.10 7.80 26.89
C GLY A 201 -15.57 6.44 27.44
N ARG A 202 -16.80 5.99 27.11
CA ARG A 202 -17.41 4.77 27.69
C ARG A 202 -16.74 3.46 27.22
N TRP A 203 -16.01 3.48 26.11
CA TRP A 203 -15.28 2.32 25.55
C TRP A 203 -13.76 2.56 25.49
N SER A 204 -13.25 3.62 26.14
CA SER A 204 -11.87 4.08 25.97
C SER A 204 -10.81 3.05 26.35
N LEU A 205 -11.05 2.20 27.36
CA LEU A 205 -10.08 1.22 27.86
C LEU A 205 -9.98 -0.02 26.95
N SER A 206 -11.11 -0.63 26.56
CA SER A 206 -11.11 -1.78 25.65
C SER A 206 -10.55 -1.43 24.27
N VAL A 207 -10.83 -0.21 23.79
CA VAL A 207 -10.32 0.25 22.50
C VAL A 207 -8.82 0.54 22.56
N LYS A 208 -8.31 1.14 23.64
CA LYS A 208 -6.86 1.32 23.83
C LYS A 208 -6.11 -0.02 23.83
N ASN A 209 -6.69 -1.06 24.44
CA ASN A 209 -6.07 -2.39 24.45
C ASN A 209 -6.04 -3.00 23.05
N ILE A 210 -7.14 -2.98 22.28
CA ILE A 210 -7.16 -3.49 20.90
C ILE A 210 -6.08 -2.81 20.06
N LEU A 211 -5.92 -1.50 20.22
CA LEU A 211 -4.95 -0.71 19.47
C LEU A 211 -3.50 -0.99 19.89
N ALA A 212 -3.26 -1.20 21.20
CA ALA A 212 -1.96 -1.63 21.69
C ALA A 212 -1.59 -3.01 21.13
N TRP A 213 -2.56 -3.94 21.05
CA TRP A 213 -2.36 -5.24 20.42
C TRP A 213 -2.08 -5.11 18.91
N THR A 214 -2.80 -4.25 18.17
CA THR A 214 -2.52 -4.05 16.72
C THR A 214 -1.13 -3.46 16.48
N VAL A 215 -0.74 -2.45 17.26
CA VAL A 215 0.59 -1.84 17.16
C VAL A 215 1.69 -2.84 17.53
N MET A 216 1.47 -3.65 18.57
CA MET A 216 2.45 -4.68 18.97
C MET A 216 2.58 -5.77 17.90
N ILE A 217 1.47 -6.22 17.30
CA ILE A 217 1.48 -7.18 16.18
C ILE A 217 2.25 -6.59 15.00
N GLU A 218 2.06 -5.32 14.67
CA GLU A 218 2.81 -4.65 13.60
C GLU A 218 4.30 -4.55 13.89
N MET A 219 4.68 -4.21 15.13
CA MET A 219 6.09 -4.18 15.53
C MET A 219 6.72 -5.58 15.43
N VAL A 220 5.99 -6.63 15.84
CA VAL A 220 6.45 -8.02 15.71
C VAL A 220 6.58 -8.41 14.23
N LEU A 221 5.56 -8.13 13.41
CA LEU A 221 5.60 -8.39 11.96
C LEU A 221 6.76 -7.65 11.30
N ALA A 222 6.95 -6.37 11.58
CA ALA A 222 8.08 -5.59 11.08
C ALA A 222 9.41 -6.20 11.51
N SER A 223 9.54 -6.61 12.78
CA SER A 223 10.77 -7.23 13.30
C SER A 223 11.06 -8.58 12.64
N LEU A 224 10.04 -9.40 12.38
CA LEU A 224 10.17 -10.68 11.69
C LEU A 224 10.61 -10.49 10.23
N VAL A 225 9.98 -9.54 9.53
CA VAL A 225 10.37 -9.21 8.16
C VAL A 225 11.80 -8.64 8.14
N LEU A 226 12.15 -7.71 9.02
CA LEU A 226 13.52 -7.20 9.11
C LEU A 226 14.54 -8.30 9.41
N PHE A 227 14.21 -9.23 10.32
CA PHE A 227 15.07 -10.35 10.66
C PHE A 227 15.28 -11.29 9.47
N GLN A 228 14.21 -11.64 8.75
CA GLN A 228 14.29 -12.52 7.59
C GLN A 228 14.94 -11.85 6.36
N PHE A 229 14.86 -10.53 6.26
CA PHE A 229 15.49 -9.78 5.18
C PHE A 229 16.91 -9.29 5.51
N ARG A 230 17.41 -9.51 6.73
CA ARG A 230 18.74 -9.09 7.20
C ARG A 230 19.86 -9.56 6.27
N GLU A 231 19.77 -10.78 5.73
CA GLU A 231 20.78 -11.34 4.82
C GLU A 231 20.67 -10.81 3.38
N SER A 232 19.49 -10.39 2.92
CA SER A 232 19.37 -9.84 1.57
C SER A 232 19.97 -8.45 1.39
N TRP A 233 20.19 -7.72 2.50
CA TRP A 233 20.97 -6.48 2.47
C TRP A 233 22.48 -6.73 2.31
N GLN A 234 22.94 -7.98 2.47
CA GLN A 234 24.36 -8.38 2.44
C GLN A 234 24.77 -9.06 1.12
N GLU A 235 23.82 -9.50 0.29
CA GLU A 235 24.13 -10.04 -1.04
C GLU A 235 24.56 -8.93 -2.01
N ASN A 236 25.86 -8.71 -2.08
CA ASN A 236 26.60 -7.82 -2.99
C ASN A 236 26.38 -8.08 -4.51
N TYR A 237 25.40 -8.92 -4.89
CA TYR A 237 25.20 -9.41 -6.25
C TYR A 237 23.95 -8.84 -6.93
N THR A 238 23.18 -7.98 -6.25
CA THR A 238 22.08 -7.24 -6.86
C THR A 238 22.29 -5.74 -6.75
N ARG A 239 22.45 -5.06 -7.90
CA ARG A 239 22.52 -3.59 -7.96
C ARG A 239 21.28 -3.09 -8.67
N GLU A 240 20.39 -2.42 -7.94
CA GLU A 240 19.31 -1.64 -8.57
C GLU A 240 19.95 -0.43 -9.29
N SER A 241 19.79 -0.37 -10.61
CA SER A 241 20.09 0.84 -11.38
C SER A 241 18.81 1.65 -11.61
N ASN A 242 18.93 2.88 -12.10
CA ASN A 242 17.79 3.75 -12.41
C ASN A 242 16.79 3.12 -13.41
N TYR A 243 17.21 2.12 -14.18
CA TYR A 243 16.43 1.51 -15.25
C TYR A 243 16.11 0.04 -15.02
N PHE A 244 16.98 -0.74 -14.38
CA PHE A 244 16.85 -2.19 -14.23
C PHE A 244 17.48 -2.70 -12.93
N ALA A 245 16.94 -3.80 -12.40
CA ALA A 245 17.65 -4.59 -11.41
C ALA A 245 18.73 -5.44 -12.10
N ILE A 246 19.98 -5.28 -11.71
CA ILE A 246 21.10 -6.08 -12.21
C ILE A 246 21.33 -7.21 -11.22
N ARG A 247 21.18 -8.46 -11.63
CA ARG A 247 21.56 -9.64 -10.85
C ARG A 247 22.80 -10.29 -11.46
N ILE A 248 23.76 -10.63 -10.63
CA ILE A 248 24.95 -11.38 -11.04
C ILE A 248 24.85 -12.78 -10.43
N PHE A 249 24.78 -13.79 -11.30
CA PHE A 249 24.80 -15.19 -10.93
C PHE A 249 26.20 -15.76 -11.21
N ASP A 250 26.69 -16.64 -10.35
CA ASP A 250 27.86 -17.47 -10.70
C ASP A 250 27.37 -18.61 -11.60
N GLY A 251 27.76 -18.58 -12.87
CA GLY A 251 27.48 -19.64 -13.84
C GLY A 251 28.50 -20.79 -13.75
N GLU A 252 28.22 -21.89 -14.45
CA GLU A 252 29.18 -22.98 -14.61
C GLU A 252 30.49 -22.48 -15.26
N ASN A 253 31.63 -23.06 -14.86
CA ASN A 253 32.99 -22.68 -15.30
C ASN A 253 33.48 -21.27 -14.89
N ASN A 254 33.13 -20.79 -13.69
CA ASN A 254 33.72 -19.55 -13.13
C ASN A 254 33.36 -18.28 -13.93
N ILE A 255 32.27 -18.33 -14.71
CA ILE A 255 31.76 -17.20 -15.50
C ILE A 255 30.65 -16.52 -14.71
N LYS A 256 30.77 -15.22 -14.45
CA LYS A 256 29.71 -14.42 -13.85
C LYS A 256 28.68 -14.05 -14.91
N VAL A 257 27.45 -14.53 -14.78
CA VAL A 257 26.33 -14.23 -15.66
C VAL A 257 25.60 -13.00 -15.13
N LEU A 258 25.51 -11.96 -15.95
CA LEU A 258 24.77 -10.74 -15.62
C LEU A 258 23.39 -10.81 -16.25
N ALA A 259 22.36 -10.88 -15.42
CA ALA A 259 20.97 -10.84 -15.83
C ALA A 259 20.37 -9.46 -15.50
N LEU A 260 19.84 -8.81 -16.54
CA LEU A 260 18.97 -7.65 -16.42
C LEU A 260 17.52 -8.15 -16.34
N ASP A 261 16.59 -7.31 -15.84
CA ASP A 261 15.16 -7.64 -15.87
C ASP A 261 14.78 -8.23 -17.23
N HIS A 262 14.06 -9.36 -17.21
CA HIS A 262 13.62 -10.04 -18.42
C HIS A 262 12.76 -9.08 -19.27
N LEU A 263 13.37 -8.54 -20.33
CA LEU A 263 12.66 -7.93 -21.45
C LEU A 263 12.07 -9.10 -22.25
N VAL A 264 10.83 -9.47 -21.93
CA VAL A 264 10.01 -10.36 -22.78
C VAL A 264 9.19 -9.48 -23.72
#